data_AF-A0A522BR35-F1
#
_entry.id   AF-A0A522BR35-F1
#
_cell.length_a   1.000
_cell.length_b   1.000
_cell.length_c   1.000
_cell.angle_alpha   90.00
_cell.angle_beta   90.00
_cell.angle_gamma   90.00
#
_symmetry.space_group_name_H-M   'P 1'
#
loop_
_entity.id
_entity.type
_entity.pdbx_description
1 polymer ?
#
loop_
_entity_poly.entity_id
_entity_poly.type
_entity_poly.pdbx_seq_one_letter_code
_entity_poly.pdbx_strand_id
1 'polypeptide(L)'
;PVGRRARQLLTNLVDNALKHGGRDDLAVTVSASAADNGSILLAVADDGRGVPPEYRARVLRVFERLDAARSSTGTGMGLAICKRIVESVGGTLEVGGPPPGAETGTTIQIDLPPGIVVERRVPIPRETREGSTDRTMVEESA
;
A
#
# COMPACT_ATOMS: atom_id res chain seq x y z
N PRO A 1 3.83 -1.39 -14.00
CA PRO A 1 4.97 -0.43 -13.98
C PRO A 1 5.23 0.11 -12.56
N VAL A 2 6.50 0.25 -12.19
CA VAL A 2 7.01 0.66 -10.86
C VAL A 2 6.35 1.92 -10.34
N GLY A 3 6.25 2.96 -11.19
CA GLY A 3 5.65 4.23 -10.82
C GLY A 3 4.19 4.13 -10.37
N ARG A 4 3.44 3.09 -10.81
CA ARG A 4 2.07 2.86 -10.31
C ARG A 4 2.06 2.27 -8.90
N ARG A 5 3.03 1.44 -8.52
CA ARG A 5 3.12 0.83 -7.19
C ARG A 5 3.63 1.81 -6.14
N ALA A 6 4.67 2.60 -6.47
CA ALA A 6 5.16 3.65 -5.58
C ALA A 6 4.08 4.72 -5.31
N ARG A 7 3.36 5.14 -6.35
CA ARG A 7 2.21 6.05 -6.19
C ARG A 7 1.13 5.43 -5.31
N GLN A 8 0.74 4.19 -5.55
CA GLN A 8 -0.26 3.49 -4.73
C GLN A 8 0.18 3.40 -3.26
N LEU A 9 1.45 3.07 -3.00
CA LEU A 9 2.03 3.02 -1.67
C LEU A 9 1.88 4.37 -0.95
N LEU A 10 2.39 5.45 -1.56
CA LEU A 10 2.34 6.78 -0.96
C LEU A 10 0.91 7.30 -0.78
N THR A 11 0.04 7.14 -1.79
CA THR A 11 -1.38 7.52 -1.67
C THR A 11 -2.05 6.77 -0.54
N ASN A 12 -1.83 5.46 -0.39
CA ASN A 12 -2.42 4.70 0.70
C ASN A 12 -1.93 5.17 2.07
N LEU A 13 -0.65 5.49 2.22
CA LEU A 13 -0.09 5.95 3.49
C LEU A 13 -0.62 7.33 3.89
N VAL A 14 -0.61 8.28 2.96
CA VAL A 14 -1.14 9.63 3.19
C VAL A 14 -2.65 9.59 3.44
N ASP A 15 -3.40 8.80 2.68
CA ASP A 15 -4.83 8.60 2.92
C ASP A 15 -5.11 8.04 4.31
N ASN A 16 -4.31 7.07 4.78
CA ASN A 16 -4.47 6.51 6.11
C ASN A 16 -4.20 7.56 7.18
N ALA A 17 -3.14 8.37 7.02
CA ALA A 17 -2.85 9.48 7.93
C ALA A 17 -4.03 10.46 7.99
N LEU A 18 -4.53 10.93 6.85
CA LEU A 18 -5.66 11.88 6.81
C LEU A 18 -6.96 11.29 7.41
N LYS A 19 -7.27 10.02 7.12
CA LYS A 19 -8.49 9.34 7.63
C LYS A 19 -8.42 8.98 9.11
N HIS A 20 -7.21 8.81 9.65
CA HIS A 20 -7.01 8.28 11.00
C HIS A 20 -6.24 9.22 11.93
N GLY A 21 -5.77 10.37 11.45
CA GLY A 21 -5.08 11.37 12.26
C GLY A 21 -6.01 12.01 13.30
N GLY A 22 -7.31 12.14 12.98
CA GLY A 22 -8.34 12.57 13.93
C GLY A 22 -8.33 14.06 14.27
N ARG A 23 -7.68 14.88 13.45
CA ARG A 23 -7.62 16.34 13.56
C ARG A 23 -7.71 16.98 12.17
N ASP A 24 -8.30 18.17 12.10
CA ASP A 24 -8.54 18.89 10.83
C ASP A 24 -7.31 19.60 10.31
N ASP A 25 -6.39 19.98 11.21
CA ASP A 25 -5.13 20.67 10.93
C ASP A 25 -3.92 19.72 10.90
N LEU A 26 -4.15 18.45 10.56
CA LEU A 26 -3.13 17.40 10.53
C LEU A 26 -1.99 17.77 9.58
N ALA A 27 -0.76 17.70 10.08
CA ALA A 27 0.44 17.80 9.27
C ALA A 27 0.94 16.40 8.89
N VAL A 28 1.07 16.15 7.58
CA VAL A 28 1.67 14.91 7.06
C VAL A 28 2.99 15.24 6.37
N THR A 29 4.07 14.66 6.86
CA THR A 29 5.42 14.84 6.32
C THR A 29 5.86 13.58 5.60
N VAL A 30 6.35 13.73 4.37
CA VAL A 30 7.00 12.65 3.60
C VAL A 30 8.48 13.00 3.46
N SER A 31 9.36 12.11 3.89
CA SER A 31 10.81 12.30 3.81
C SER A 31 11.49 11.06 3.24
N ALA A 32 12.59 11.27 2.54
CA ALA A 32 13.44 10.18 2.04
C ALA A 32 14.90 10.54 2.26
N SER A 33 15.71 9.57 2.70
CA SER A 33 17.16 9.70 2.83
C SER A 33 17.85 8.45 2.30
N ALA A 34 19.08 8.62 1.81
CA ALA A 34 19.95 7.48 1.53
C ALA A 34 20.60 7.00 2.83
N ALA A 35 20.69 5.69 3.00
CA ALA A 35 21.50 5.06 4.03
C ALA A 35 22.90 4.70 3.50
N ASP A 36 23.87 4.54 4.39
CA ASP A 36 25.28 4.27 4.04
C ASP A 36 25.46 2.96 3.26
N ASN A 37 24.55 2.00 3.44
CA ASN A 37 24.53 0.73 2.73
C ASN A 37 23.91 0.81 1.31
N GLY A 38 23.52 2.01 0.86
CA GLY A 38 22.85 2.24 -0.43
C GLY A 38 21.33 2.02 -0.41
N SER A 39 20.74 1.65 0.73
CA SER A 39 19.28 1.62 0.89
C SER A 39 18.68 3.02 0.83
N ILE A 40 17.38 3.09 0.54
CA ILE A 40 16.56 4.30 0.69
C ILE A 40 15.67 4.12 1.91
N LEU A 41 15.78 5.02 2.87
CA LEU A 41 14.88 5.14 4.00
C LEU A 41 13.79 6.16 3.66
N LEU A 42 12.55 5.69 3.50
CA LEU A 42 11.37 6.51 3.26
C LEU A 42 10.53 6.54 4.54
N ALA A 43 10.08 7.74 4.93
CA ALA A 43 9.16 7.90 6.04
C ALA A 43 7.92 8.71 5.63
N VAL A 44 6.76 8.29 6.13
CA VAL A 44 5.51 9.08 6.11
C VAL A 44 5.08 9.24 7.56
N ALA A 45 5.11 10.47 8.05
CA ALA A 45 4.79 10.80 9.43
C ALA A 45 3.59 11.74 9.51
N ASP A 46 2.73 11.52 10.51
CA ASP A 46 1.65 12.41 10.87
C ASP A 46 1.71 12.79 12.35
N ASP A 47 1.19 13.97 12.70
CA ASP A 47 1.07 14.48 14.06
C ASP A 47 -0.35 14.32 14.62
N GLY A 48 -1.03 13.24 14.21
CA GLY A 48 -2.38 12.89 14.67
C GLY A 48 -2.39 12.08 15.96
N ARG A 49 -3.53 11.44 16.26
CA ARG A 49 -3.72 10.67 17.51
C ARG A 49 -2.74 9.50 17.74
N GLY A 50 -2.04 9.06 16.68
CA GLY A 50 -1.11 7.94 16.74
C GLY A 50 -1.74 6.54 16.75
N VAL A 51 -0.88 5.52 16.70
CA VAL A 51 -1.22 4.10 16.89
C VAL A 51 -0.59 3.61 18.20
N PRO A 52 -1.39 3.09 19.16
CA PRO A 52 -0.83 2.57 20.40
C PRO A 52 0.18 1.43 20.15
N PRO A 53 1.29 1.35 20.91
CA PRO A 53 2.39 0.40 20.66
C PRO A 53 1.95 -1.06 20.46
N GLU A 54 1.01 -1.54 21.27
CA GLU A 54 0.46 -2.89 21.25
C GLU A 54 -0.27 -3.25 19.95
N TYR A 55 -0.68 -2.24 19.17
CA TYR A 55 -1.40 -2.42 17.91
C TYR A 55 -0.53 -2.23 16.67
N ARG A 56 0.67 -1.66 16.80
CA ARG A 56 1.53 -1.29 15.66
C ARG A 56 1.86 -2.45 14.72
N ALA A 57 2.15 -3.63 15.27
CA ALA A 57 2.39 -4.83 14.46
C ALA A 57 1.10 -5.41 13.85
N ARG A 58 -0.05 -5.19 14.51
CA ARG A 58 -1.35 -5.74 14.13
C ARG A 58 -2.01 -4.95 13.01
N VAL A 59 -1.89 -3.62 13.01
CA VAL A 59 -2.47 -2.75 11.95
C VAL A 59 -1.87 -2.98 10.56
N LEU A 60 -0.73 -3.66 10.48
CA LEU A 60 -0.12 -4.10 9.22
C LEU A 60 -0.70 -5.43 8.68
N ARG A 61 -1.48 -6.15 9.48
CA ARG A 61 -2.10 -7.43 9.07
C ARG A 61 -3.36 -7.18 8.25
N VAL A 62 -3.66 -8.10 7.35
CA VAL A 62 -4.88 -8.03 6.53
C VAL A 62 -6.10 -8.14 7.44
N PHE A 63 -7.09 -7.26 7.26
CA PHE A 63 -8.39 -7.26 7.96
C PHE A 63 -8.38 -6.92 9.46
N GLU A 64 -7.23 -6.56 10.05
CA GLU A 64 -7.21 -6.07 11.43
C GLU A 64 -7.54 -4.57 11.48
N ARG A 65 -8.77 -4.27 11.91
CA ARG A 65 -9.21 -2.91 12.27
C ARG A 65 -9.22 -2.79 13.80
N LEU A 66 -8.75 -1.67 14.32
CA LEU A 66 -9.00 -1.33 15.72
C LEU A 66 -10.49 -1.05 15.93
N ASP A 67 -11.04 -1.44 17.08
CA ASP A 67 -12.49 -1.38 17.33
C ASP A 67 -13.06 0.05 17.20
N ALA A 68 -12.25 1.07 17.50
CA ALA A 68 -12.56 2.48 17.32
C ALA A 68 -12.69 2.93 15.84
N ALA A 69 -12.20 2.13 14.88
CA ALA A 69 -12.22 2.46 13.46
C ALA A 69 -13.45 1.92 12.72
N ARG A 70 -14.35 1.17 13.38
CA ARG A 70 -15.48 0.45 12.73
C ARG A 70 -16.49 1.35 11.99
N SER A 71 -16.56 2.65 12.32
CA SER A 71 -17.44 3.64 11.69
C SER A 71 -16.88 4.29 10.42
N SER A 72 -15.60 4.06 10.08
CA SER A 72 -14.99 4.67 8.89
C SER A 72 -15.23 3.85 7.61
N THR A 73 -15.48 4.53 6.50
CA THR A 73 -15.58 3.95 5.15
C THR A 73 -14.19 3.55 4.66
N GLY A 74 -13.84 2.27 4.79
CA GLY A 74 -12.57 1.72 4.33
C GLY A 74 -12.49 0.21 4.50
N THR A 75 -11.82 -0.48 3.59
CA THR A 75 -11.72 -1.95 3.57
C THR A 75 -10.74 -2.51 4.60
N GLY A 76 -10.00 -1.65 5.32
CA GLY A 76 -8.91 -2.07 6.21
C GLY A 76 -7.70 -2.68 5.49
N MET A 77 -7.65 -2.59 4.15
CA MET A 77 -6.59 -3.22 3.36
C MET A 77 -5.38 -2.30 3.11
N GLY A 78 -5.46 -1.00 3.40
CA GLY A 78 -4.49 0.01 2.99
C GLY A 78 -3.06 -0.32 3.41
N LEU A 79 -2.81 -0.44 4.72
CA LEU A 79 -1.47 -0.76 5.25
C LEU A 79 -0.99 -2.17 4.85
N ALA A 80 -1.90 -3.15 4.77
CA ALA A 80 -1.56 -4.49 4.32
C ALA A 80 -1.17 -4.55 2.82
N ILE A 81 -1.69 -3.65 1.99
CA ILE A 81 -1.25 -3.48 0.60
C ILE A 81 0.14 -2.81 0.59
N CYS A 82 0.35 -1.78 1.41
CA CYS A 82 1.64 -1.11 1.52
C CYS A 82 2.75 -2.10 1.90
N LYS A 83 2.52 -2.91 2.94
CA LYS A 83 3.45 -3.94 3.39
C LYS A 83 3.79 -4.93 2.28
N ARG A 84 2.78 -5.46 1.57
CA ARG A 84 2.99 -6.35 0.42
C ARG A 84 3.77 -5.71 -0.72
N ILE A 85 3.54 -4.43 -1.02
CA ILE A 85 4.30 -3.71 -2.06
C ILE A 85 5.77 -3.62 -1.67
N VAL A 86 6.06 -3.21 -0.44
CA VAL A 86 7.42 -3.05 0.08
C VAL A 86 8.15 -4.39 0.16
N GLU A 87 7.51 -5.42 0.70
CA GLU A 87 8.08 -6.77 0.78
C GLU A 87 8.33 -7.37 -0.62
N SER A 88 7.49 -7.05 -1.61
CA SER A 88 7.67 -7.56 -2.99
C SER A 88 8.94 -7.04 -3.69
N VAL A 89 9.55 -5.99 -3.16
CA VAL A 89 10.83 -5.45 -3.65
C VAL A 89 11.98 -5.69 -2.65
N GLY A 90 11.78 -6.58 -1.68
CA GLY A 90 12.79 -6.94 -0.68
C GLY A 90 12.99 -5.91 0.43
N GLY A 91 12.09 -4.92 0.55
CA GLY A 91 12.14 -3.93 1.61
C GLY A 91 11.39 -4.34 2.88
N THR A 92 11.48 -3.50 3.90
CA THR A 92 10.75 -3.65 5.17
C THR A 92 9.87 -2.43 5.44
N LEU A 93 8.76 -2.64 6.17
CA LEU A 93 7.85 -1.58 6.59
C LEU A 93 7.51 -1.74 8.07
N GLU A 94 7.71 -0.68 8.83
CA GLU A 94 7.45 -0.62 10.27
C GLU A 94 6.54 0.56 10.62
N VAL A 95 5.78 0.40 11.71
CA VAL A 95 4.95 1.45 12.30
C VAL A 95 5.61 1.90 13.60
N GLY A 96 5.98 3.17 13.65
CA GLY A 96 6.61 3.85 14.77
C GLY A 96 5.68 4.83 15.48
N GLY A 97 6.26 5.57 16.43
CA GLY A 97 5.59 6.60 17.21
C GLY A 97 5.57 7.98 16.54
N PRO A 98 5.32 9.05 17.31
CA PRO A 98 5.25 10.41 16.79
C PRO A 98 6.56 10.85 16.12
N PRO A 99 6.49 11.73 15.10
CA PRO A 99 7.68 12.35 14.54
C PRO A 99 8.38 13.27 15.55
N PRO A 100 9.66 13.61 15.33
CA PRO A 100 10.37 14.57 16.17
C PRO A 100 9.60 15.89 16.30
N GLY A 101 9.41 16.35 17.54
CA GLY A 101 8.70 17.61 17.84
C GLY A 101 7.18 17.49 17.99
N ALA A 102 6.59 16.31 17.78
CA ALA A 102 5.16 16.06 18.04
C ALA A 102 4.95 15.25 19.32
N GLU A 103 3.92 15.57 20.10
CA GLU A 103 3.54 14.80 21.30
C GLU A 103 2.83 13.49 20.96
N THR A 104 2.05 13.50 19.87
CA THR A 104 1.32 12.34 19.34
C THR A 104 1.49 12.26 17.84
N GLY A 105 1.33 11.05 17.28
CA GLY A 105 1.54 10.83 15.86
C GLY A 105 1.90 9.41 15.51
N THR A 106 1.98 9.16 14.21
CA THR A 106 2.43 7.88 13.65
C THR A 106 3.52 8.15 12.63
N THR A 107 4.59 7.36 12.67
CA THR A 107 5.62 7.36 11.62
C THR A 107 5.64 5.99 10.96
N ILE A 108 5.37 5.93 9.67
CA ILE A 108 5.57 4.71 8.87
C ILE A 108 6.97 4.78 8.27
N GLN A 109 7.84 3.83 8.63
CA GLN A 109 9.21 3.75 8.14
C GLN A 109 9.32 2.61 7.13
N ILE A 110 9.98 2.88 6.01
CA ILE A 110 10.19 1.92 4.92
C ILE A 110 11.67 1.91 4.58
N ASP A 111 12.30 0.73 4.69
CA ASP A 111 13.66 0.48 4.19
C ASP A 111 13.55 -0.22 2.84
N LEU A 112 14.11 0.38 1.80
CA LEU A 112 14.17 -0.18 0.46
C LEU A 112 15.63 -0.52 0.14
N PRO A 113 15.95 -1.79 -0.19
CA PRO A 113 17.31 -2.18 -0.51
C PRO A 113 17.83 -1.50 -1.78
N PRO A 114 19.17 -1.37 -1.94
CA PRO A 114 19.76 -0.90 -3.18
C PRO A 114 19.40 -1.80 -4.36
N GLY A 115 19.34 -1.23 -5.56
CA GLY A 115 19.25 -2.01 -6.79
C GLY A 115 17.89 -2.67 -7.06
N ILE A 116 16.78 -2.06 -6.63
CA ILE A 116 15.43 -2.51 -6.99
C ILE A 116 15.28 -2.49 -8.52
N VAL A 117 15.45 -3.66 -9.14
CA VAL A 117 15.16 -3.90 -10.57
C VAL A 117 13.75 -4.49 -10.63
N VAL A 118 12.78 -3.68 -11.06
CA VAL A 118 11.42 -4.17 -11.22
C VAL A 118 11.26 -4.71 -12.63
N GLU A 119 11.13 -6.03 -12.76
CA GLU A 119 10.83 -6.63 -14.05
C GLU A 119 9.51 -6.07 -14.60
N ARG A 120 9.60 -5.44 -15.77
CA ARG A 120 8.45 -4.91 -16.48
C ARG A 120 7.69 -6.10 -17.06
N ARG A 121 6.71 -6.65 -16.33
CA ARG A 121 5.78 -7.63 -16.93
C ARG A 121 5.01 -6.94 -18.07
N VAL A 122 5.36 -7.29 -19.31
CA VAL A 122 4.63 -6.91 -20.52
C VAL A 122 3.29 -7.67 -20.51
N PRO A 123 2.14 -7.02 -20.76
CA PRO A 123 0.87 -7.74 -20.86
C PRO A 123 0.93 -8.74 -22.01
N ILE A 124 0.55 -10.00 -21.76
CA ILE A 124 0.34 -10.98 -22.82
C ILE A 124 -0.80 -10.45 -23.70
N PRO A 125 -0.59 -10.25 -25.02
CA PRO A 125 -1.69 -9.93 -25.92
C PRO A 125 -2.74 -11.03 -25.80
N ARG A 126 -3.99 -10.67 -25.50
CA ARG A 126 -5.08 -11.63 -25.60
C ARG A 126 -5.19 -11.98 -27.08
N GLU A 127 -4.94 -13.24 -27.43
CA GLU A 127 -5.28 -13.75 -28.76
C GLU A 127 -6.75 -13.44 -29.02
N THR A 128 -7.00 -12.60 -30.03
CA THR A 128 -8.31 -12.43 -30.62
C THR A 128 -8.76 -13.80 -31.10
N ARG A 129 -9.78 -14.37 -30.47
CA ARG A 129 -10.51 -15.49 -31.04
C ARG A 129 -11.27 -14.98 -32.26
N GLU A 130 -10.61 -15.01 -33.42
CA GLU A 130 -11.28 -15.02 -34.72
C GLU A 130 -11.61 -16.47 -35.08
N GLY A 131 -12.85 -16.71 -35.49
CA GLY A 131 -13.25 -17.87 -36.30
C GLY A 131 -13.63 -19.13 -35.54
N SER A 132 -14.93 -19.31 -35.29
CA SER A 132 -15.55 -20.64 -35.28
C SER A 132 -16.93 -20.53 -35.92
N THR A 133 -16.92 -20.35 -37.24
CA THR A 133 -18.04 -20.74 -38.09
C THR A 133 -18.05 -22.26 -38.13
N ASP A 134 -18.94 -22.93 -37.39
CA ASP A 134 -19.43 -24.26 -37.81
C ASP A 134 -20.72 -24.64 -37.07
N ARG A 135 -21.61 -25.28 -37.83
CA ARG A 135 -22.80 -26.07 -37.45
C ARG A 135 -24.11 -25.35 -37.17
N THR A 136 -24.99 -25.36 -38.17
CA THR A 136 -26.22 -26.16 -38.05
C THR A 136 -26.66 -26.67 -39.43
N MET A 137 -26.29 -27.92 -39.74
CA MET A 137 -27.11 -28.77 -40.61
C MET A 137 -28.25 -29.30 -39.75
N VAL A 138 -29.49 -29.14 -40.19
CA VAL A 138 -30.58 -30.05 -39.80
C VAL A 138 -31.26 -30.47 -41.09
N GLU A 139 -30.97 -31.69 -41.50
CA GLU A 139 -31.81 -32.46 -42.42
C GLU A 139 -32.95 -33.12 -41.63
N GLU A 140 -34.10 -33.14 -42.29
CA GLU A 140 -35.10 -34.21 -42.34
C GLU A 140 -36.18 -34.42 -41.24
N SER A 141 -37.40 -34.53 -41.79
CA SER A 141 -38.51 -35.44 -41.45
C SER A 141 -39.60 -34.98 -40.46
N ALA A 142 -40.68 -34.43 -41.01
CA ALA A 142 -42.05 -34.98 -40.95
C ALA A 142 -43.00 -34.20 -41.87
#